data_AF-A0A1I5GAD5-F1
#
_entry.id   AF-A0A1I5GAD5-F1
#
_cell.length_a   1.000
_cell.length_b   1.000
_cell.length_c   1.000
_cell.angle_alpha   90.00
_cell.angle_beta   90.00
_cell.angle_gamma   90.00
#
_symmetry.space_group_name_H-M   'P 1'
#
loop_
_entity.id
_entity.type
_entity.pdbx_description
1 polymer ?
#
loop_
_entity_poly.entity_id
_entity_poly.type
_entity_poly.pdbx_seq_one_letter_code
_entity_poly.pdbx_strand_id
1 'polypeptide(L)'
;MTGRSAYNAYRERRTLDRIQSVADARDLARRRVPASVFQMFEAGSGSDITARRNEEVFSEVLFRPRNAVSLPEHDISTTVLGHRISMPLIVSSVGFLGVAHSDGEAGVGVPPARPARSSSSPG
;
A
#
# COMPACT_ATOMS: atom_id res chain seq x y z
N MET A 1 15.96 8.32 28.78
CA MET A 1 14.53 8.32 28.36
C MET A 1 14.39 7.72 26.94
N THR A 2 15.10 6.63 26.64
CA THR A 2 15.48 6.24 25.26
C THR A 2 14.96 4.85 24.85
N GLY A 3 14.50 4.03 25.79
CA GLY A 3 14.05 2.65 25.52
C GLY A 3 12.64 2.54 24.91
N ARG A 4 11.71 3.44 25.28
CA ARG A 4 10.29 3.37 24.84
C ARG A 4 10.12 3.77 23.37
N SER A 5 10.93 4.72 22.90
CA SER A 5 10.94 5.16 21.49
C SER A 5 11.52 4.09 20.56
N ALA A 6 12.64 3.46 20.94
CA ALA A 6 13.25 2.38 20.17
C ALA A 6 12.36 1.12 20.09
N TYR A 7 11.68 0.77 21.19
CA TYR A 7 10.75 -0.35 21.24
C TYR A 7 9.52 -0.12 20.34
N ASN A 8 8.95 1.08 20.33
CA ASN A 8 7.83 1.42 19.45
C ASN A 8 8.22 1.33 17.97
N ALA A 9 9.38 1.90 17.60
CA ALA A 9 9.90 1.81 16.24
C ALA A 9 10.21 0.36 15.81
N TYR A 10 10.69 -0.49 16.73
CA TYR A 10 10.90 -1.91 16.48
C TYR A 10 9.56 -2.64 16.23
N ARG A 11 8.56 -2.37 17.07
CA ARG A 11 7.22 -2.95 16.95
C ARG A 11 6.52 -2.51 15.66
N GLU A 12 6.68 -1.25 15.26
CA GLU A 12 6.16 -0.73 14.00
C GLU A 12 6.82 -1.41 12.81
N ARG A 13 8.15 -1.49 12.76
CA ARG A 13 8.86 -2.23 11.70
C ARG A 13 8.40 -3.67 11.59
N ARG A 14 8.33 -4.39 12.71
CA ARG A 14 7.79 -5.77 12.78
C ARG A 14 6.35 -5.88 12.29
N THR A 15 5.54 -4.83 12.45
CA THR A 15 4.17 -4.82 11.91
C THR A 15 4.20 -4.62 10.41
N LEU A 16 4.95 -3.63 9.91
CA LEU A 16 5.04 -3.33 8.47
C LEU A 16 5.62 -4.51 7.68
N ASP A 17 6.60 -5.23 8.23
CA ASP A 17 7.16 -6.43 7.59
C ASP A 17 6.12 -7.57 7.42
N ARG A 18 4.99 -7.52 8.14
CA ARG A 18 3.90 -8.50 8.00
C ARG A 18 2.89 -8.14 6.90
N ILE A 19 2.96 -6.94 6.33
CA ILE A 19 2.08 -6.52 5.24
C ILE A 19 2.68 -7.02 3.94
N GLN A 20 2.14 -8.13 3.42
CA GLN A 20 2.56 -8.72 2.14
C GLN A 20 1.54 -8.41 1.04
N SER A 21 0.31 -8.05 1.42
CA SER A 21 -0.78 -7.70 0.53
C SER A 21 -1.58 -6.50 1.05
N VAL A 22 -2.39 -5.91 0.19
CA VAL A 22 -3.37 -4.87 0.58
C VAL A 22 -4.38 -5.41 1.59
N ALA A 23 -4.72 -6.71 1.50
CA ALA A 23 -5.61 -7.37 2.47
C ALA A 23 -5.01 -7.40 3.88
N ASP A 24 -3.70 -7.64 4.02
CA ASP A 24 -3.04 -7.60 5.33
C ASP A 24 -3.09 -6.20 5.95
N ALA A 25 -2.90 -5.15 5.12
CA ALA A 25 -3.02 -3.77 5.54
C ALA A 25 -4.46 -3.45 6.00
N ARG A 26 -5.48 -3.90 5.25
CA ARG A 26 -6.91 -3.78 5.60
C ARG A 26 -7.22 -4.46 6.93
N ASP A 27 -6.72 -5.68 7.15
CA ASP A 27 -6.92 -6.43 8.39
C ASP A 27 -6.24 -5.76 9.59
N LEU A 28 -5.06 -5.19 9.40
CA LEU A 28 -4.39 -4.40 10.45
C LEU A 28 -5.16 -3.11 10.74
N ALA A 29 -5.67 -2.42 9.73
CA ALA A 29 -6.48 -1.23 9.89
C ALA A 29 -7.76 -1.55 10.67
N ARG A 30 -8.46 -2.63 10.32
CA ARG A 30 -9.66 -3.12 11.05
C ARG A 30 -9.42 -3.34 12.54
N ARG A 31 -8.20 -3.73 12.93
CA ARG A 31 -7.81 -3.97 14.33
C ARG A 31 -7.37 -2.70 15.06
N ARG A 32 -7.00 -1.64 14.35
CA ARG A 32 -6.38 -0.42 14.92
C ARG A 32 -7.25 0.82 14.87
N VAL A 33 -8.10 0.91 13.86
CA VAL A 33 -9.02 2.03 13.64
C VAL A 33 -10.33 1.76 14.39
N PRO A 34 -10.95 2.75 15.03
CA PRO A 34 -12.28 2.59 15.62
C PRO A 34 -13.29 2.04 14.60
N ALA A 35 -14.16 1.12 15.03
CA ALA A 35 -15.03 0.38 14.10
C ALA A 35 -15.92 1.30 13.24
N SER A 36 -16.47 2.38 13.80
CA SER A 36 -17.28 3.35 13.06
C SER A 36 -16.49 4.05 11.96
N VAL A 37 -15.25 4.44 12.24
CA VAL A 37 -14.34 5.07 11.27
C VAL A 37 -13.93 4.06 10.20
N PHE A 38 -13.62 2.82 10.57
CA PHE A 38 -13.29 1.77 9.61
C PHE A 38 -14.47 1.52 8.64
N GLN A 39 -15.69 1.41 9.16
CA GLN A 39 -16.89 1.22 8.34
C GLN A 39 -17.17 2.42 7.41
N MET A 40 -16.82 3.64 7.81
CA MET A 40 -16.96 4.82 6.94
C MET A 40 -16.14 4.69 5.65
N PHE A 41 -14.93 4.11 5.71
CA PHE A 41 -14.08 3.92 4.54
C PHE A 41 -14.41 2.65 3.74
N GLU A 42 -15.05 1.68 4.38
CA GLU A 42 -15.33 0.37 3.80
C GLU A 42 -16.74 0.29 3.19
N ALA A 43 -17.67 1.10 3.69
CA ALA A 43 -19.04 1.13 3.20
C ALA A 43 -19.08 1.66 1.77
N GLY A 44 -19.62 0.86 0.86
CA GLY A 44 -19.97 1.31 -0.47
C GLY A 44 -21.43 1.76 -0.55
N SER A 45 -22.01 1.62 -1.74
CA SER A 45 -23.37 2.04 -2.04
C SER A 45 -24.32 0.85 -2.05
N GLY A 46 -25.41 0.96 -1.30
CA GLY A 46 -26.48 -0.04 -1.28
C GLY A 46 -25.99 -1.40 -0.82
N SER A 47 -25.97 -2.37 -1.73
CA SER A 47 -25.53 -3.75 -1.50
C SER A 47 -24.08 -4.02 -1.92
N ASP A 48 -23.27 -2.99 -2.18
CA ASP A 48 -21.85 -3.06 -2.54
C ASP A 48 -21.52 -3.88 -3.80
N ILE A 49 -22.52 -4.17 -4.63
CA ILE A 49 -22.38 -4.98 -5.84
C ILE A 49 -21.31 -4.40 -6.76
N THR A 50 -21.30 -3.08 -6.97
CA THR A 50 -20.31 -2.42 -7.84
C THR A 50 -18.90 -2.53 -7.28
N ALA A 51 -18.72 -2.34 -5.97
CA ALA A 51 -17.42 -2.44 -5.33
C ALA A 51 -16.84 -3.85 -5.47
N ARG A 52 -17.67 -4.88 -5.20
CA ARG A 52 -17.27 -6.28 -5.36
C ARG A 52 -16.93 -6.61 -6.81
N ARG A 53 -17.73 -6.14 -7.77
CA ARG A 53 -17.50 -6.39 -9.20
C ARG A 53 -16.21 -5.75 -9.71
N ASN A 54 -15.83 -4.58 -9.20
CA ASN A 54 -14.58 -3.93 -9.55
C ASN A 54 -13.35 -4.77 -9.18
N GLU A 55 -13.43 -5.55 -8.10
CA GLU A 55 -12.36 -6.48 -7.70
C GLU A 55 -12.44 -7.79 -8.51
N GLU A 56 -13.64 -8.37 -8.63
CA GLU A 56 -13.86 -9.66 -9.30
C GLU A 56 -13.40 -9.67 -10.76
N VAL A 57 -13.60 -8.56 -11.50
CA VAL A 57 -13.27 -8.48 -12.93
C VAL A 57 -11.77 -8.72 -13.22
N PHE A 58 -10.88 -8.42 -12.27
CA PHE A 58 -9.45 -8.67 -12.47
C PHE A 58 -9.10 -10.16 -12.48
N SER A 59 -9.93 -11.01 -11.85
CA SER A 59 -9.76 -12.48 -11.90
C SER A 59 -10.14 -13.09 -13.24
N GLU A 60 -10.91 -12.37 -14.06
CA GLU A 60 -11.32 -12.79 -15.40
C GLU A 60 -10.22 -12.56 -16.45
N VAL A 61 -9.22 -11.73 -16.14
CA VAL A 61 -8.11 -11.40 -17.04
C VAL A 61 -6.92 -12.32 -16.78
N LEU A 62 -6.56 -13.13 -17.78
CA LEU A 62 -5.44 -14.05 -17.71
C LEU A 62 -4.17 -13.46 -18.34
N PHE A 63 -3.02 -13.74 -17.72
CA PHE A 63 -1.73 -13.47 -18.33
C PHE A 63 -1.42 -14.49 -19.42
N ARG A 64 -0.80 -14.02 -20.51
CA ARG A 64 -0.11 -14.86 -21.49
C ARG A 64 1.40 -14.58 -21.39
N PRO A 65 2.12 -15.26 -20.49
CA PRO A 65 3.53 -15.01 -20.27
C PRO A 65 4.36 -15.24 -21.54
N ARG A 66 5.38 -14.42 -21.75
CA ARG A 66 6.37 -14.62 -22.82
C ARG A 66 7.58 -15.33 -22.22
N ASN A 67 7.86 -16.54 -22.70
CA ASN A 67 8.97 -17.36 -22.19
C ASN A 67 10.27 -17.07 -22.95
N ALA A 68 11.41 -17.34 -22.31
CA ALA A 68 12.75 -17.19 -22.89
C ALA A 68 13.10 -15.77 -23.39
N VAL A 69 12.56 -14.74 -22.74
CA VAL A 69 12.91 -13.33 -23.01
C VAL A 69 13.92 -12.87 -21.95
N SER A 70 15.06 -12.34 -22.39
CA SER A 70 16.01 -11.67 -21.49
C SER A 70 15.49 -10.26 -21.17
N LEU A 71 15.29 -9.98 -19.88
CA LEU A 71 14.92 -8.66 -19.35
C LEU A 71 16.06 -8.17 -18.45
N PRO A 72 17.02 -7.38 -18.96
CA PRO A 72 18.19 -6.96 -18.21
C PRO A 72 17.87 -6.00 -17.06
N GLU A 73 16.77 -5.25 -17.16
CA GLU A 73 16.29 -4.34 -16.11
C GLU A 73 14.77 -4.18 -16.19
N HIS A 74 14.10 -4.10 -15.04
CA HIS A 74 12.64 -3.91 -14.96
C HIS A 74 12.35 -2.46 -14.61
N ASP A 75 12.13 -1.62 -15.63
CA ASP A 75 11.66 -0.25 -15.43
C ASP A 75 10.12 -0.22 -15.46
N ILE A 76 9.50 0.04 -14.32
CA ILE A 76 8.05 0.22 -14.19
C ILE A 76 7.65 1.70 -14.16
N SER A 77 8.60 2.63 -14.36
CA SER A 77 8.29 4.05 -14.39
C SER A 77 7.50 4.43 -15.64
N THR A 78 6.63 5.43 -15.50
CA THR A 78 5.70 5.85 -16.56
C THR A 78 5.41 7.34 -16.47
N THR A 79 4.63 7.87 -17.41
CA THR A 79 4.22 9.27 -17.43
C THR A 79 2.70 9.37 -17.33
N VAL A 80 2.20 10.14 -16.36
CA VAL A 80 0.77 10.39 -16.14
C VAL A 80 0.53 11.89 -16.17
N LEU A 81 -0.39 12.36 -17.02
CA LEU A 81 -0.71 13.79 -17.18
C LEU A 81 0.53 14.69 -17.41
N GLY A 82 1.54 14.18 -18.11
CA GLY A 82 2.80 14.91 -18.39
C GLY A 82 3.88 14.80 -17.30
N HIS A 83 3.59 14.14 -16.17
CA HIS A 83 4.55 13.96 -15.07
C HIS A 83 5.12 12.54 -15.04
N ARG A 84 6.46 12.42 -14.95
CA ARG A 84 7.14 11.13 -14.75
C ARG A 84 6.93 10.64 -13.31
N ILE A 85 6.49 9.40 -13.16
CA ILE A 85 6.32 8.70 -11.88
C ILE A 85 7.13 7.40 -11.89
N SER A 86 7.63 6.98 -10.73
CA SER A 86 8.54 5.81 -10.62
C SER A 86 7.86 4.45 -10.78
N MET A 87 6.52 4.39 -10.70
CA MET A 87 5.71 3.19 -10.87
C MET A 87 4.30 3.57 -11.33
N PRO A 88 3.52 2.67 -11.97
CA PRO A 88 2.22 3.01 -12.55
C PRO A 88 1.10 2.96 -11.50
N LEU A 89 1.35 3.52 -10.32
CA LEU A 89 0.42 3.56 -9.19
C LEU A 89 0.31 4.98 -8.66
N ILE A 90 -0.92 5.42 -8.41
CA ILE A 90 -1.23 6.71 -7.80
C ILE A 90 -2.20 6.50 -6.64
N VAL A 91 -2.12 7.37 -5.64
CA VAL A 91 -3.12 7.39 -4.56
C VAL A 91 -4.34 8.15 -5.06
N SER A 92 -5.50 7.49 -5.01
CA SER A 92 -6.79 8.15 -5.29
C SER A 92 -7.08 9.21 -4.24
N SER A 93 -7.90 10.22 -4.58
CA SER A 93 -8.34 11.21 -3.61
C SER A 93 -9.23 10.56 -2.55
N VAL A 94 -8.81 10.64 -1.28
CA VAL A 94 -9.57 10.19 -0.11
C VAL A 94 -9.60 11.33 0.90
N GLY A 95 -10.80 11.72 1.34
CA GLY A 95 -10.98 12.76 2.35
C GLY A 95 -11.10 12.20 3.76
N PHE A 96 -11.03 13.10 4.75
CA PHE A 96 -11.25 12.80 6.17
C PHE A 96 -10.23 11.82 6.76
N LEU A 97 -9.00 11.79 6.27
CA LEU A 97 -7.99 10.87 6.77
C LEU A 97 -7.57 11.20 8.22
N GLY A 98 -7.79 12.44 8.65
CA GLY A 98 -7.60 12.88 10.04
C GLY A 98 -8.43 12.11 11.07
N VAL A 99 -9.54 11.47 10.68
CA VAL A 99 -10.31 10.62 11.62
C VAL A 99 -9.68 9.23 11.82
N ALA A 100 -8.82 8.79 10.90
CA ALA A 100 -8.13 7.51 10.97
C ALA A 100 -6.72 7.63 11.56
N HIS A 101 -6.03 8.74 11.31
CA HIS A 101 -4.66 8.99 11.78
C HIS A 101 -4.42 10.48 12.04
N SER A 102 -3.60 10.81 13.05
CA SER A 102 -3.30 12.20 13.42
C SER A 102 -2.66 13.01 12.29
N ASP A 103 -1.90 12.34 11.43
CA ASP A 103 -1.18 12.98 10.32
C ASP A 103 -2.10 13.33 9.14
N GLY A 104 -3.35 12.83 9.16
CA GLY A 104 -4.36 13.09 8.14
C GLY A 104 -3.86 12.87 6.71
N GLU A 105 -4.25 13.77 5.82
CA GLU A 105 -3.91 13.76 4.40
C GLU A 105 -2.39 13.95 4.17
N ALA A 106 -1.70 14.67 5.07
CA ALA A 106 -0.26 14.86 4.98
C ALA A 106 0.53 13.54 5.17
N GLY A 107 -0.04 12.59 5.92
CA GLY A 107 0.56 11.27 6.15
C GLY A 107 0.57 10.33 4.93
N VAL A 108 -0.21 10.64 3.88
CA VAL A 108 -0.30 9.82 2.65
C VAL A 108 0.85 10.09 1.67
N GLY A 109 1.55 11.22 1.85
CA GLY A 109 2.68 11.60 1.02
C GLY A 109 3.78 10.54 0.96
N VAL A 110 4.66 10.67 -0.04
CA VAL A 110 5.75 9.72 -0.28
C VAL A 110 6.64 9.62 0.97
N PRO A 111 6.74 8.46 1.64
CA PRO A 111 7.71 8.28 2.72
C PRO A 111 9.13 8.39 2.15
N PRO A 112 10.11 8.92 2.91
CA PRO A 112 11.48 9.05 2.43
C PRO A 112 12.00 7.71 1.92
N ALA A 113 12.67 7.74 0.76
CA ALA A 113 13.17 6.57 0.06
C ALA A 113 13.88 5.61 1.03
N ARG A 114 13.42 4.36 1.07
CA ARG A 114 14.04 3.30 1.88
C ARG A 114 15.45 3.07 1.32
N PRO A 115 16.52 3.16 2.13
CA PRO A 115 17.87 2.89 1.64
C PRO A 115 17.92 1.46 1.08
N ALA A 116 18.51 1.32 -0.10
CA ALA A 116 18.68 0.04 -0.77
C ALA A 116 19.31 -0.97 0.22
N ARG A 117 18.74 -2.17 0.29
CA ARG A 117 19.40 -3.27 1.01
C ARG A 117 20.74 -3.49 0.32
N SER A 118 21.84 -3.16 0.99
CA SER A 118 23.16 -3.56 0.53
C SER A 118 23.17 -5.09 0.46
N SER A 119 23.27 -5.63 -0.75
CA SER A 119 23.48 -7.05 -0.99
C SER A 119 24.88 -7.42 -0.52
N SER A 120 25.05 -7.72 0.77
CA SER A 120 26.22 -8.43 1.26
C SER A 120 26.05 -9.90 0.88
N SER A 121 26.59 -10.29 -0.27
CA SER A 121 26.83 -11.70 -0.57
C SER A 121 27.97 -12.17 0.35
N PRO A 122 27.82 -13.25 1.13
CA PRO A 122 28.97 -13.85 1.80
C PRO A 122 29.82 -14.55 0.72
N GLY A 123 31.11 -14.22 0.69
CA GLY A 123 32.13 -15.01 -0.01
C GLY A 123 32.53 -16.25 0.79
#